data_AF-A0A3D1ZN48-F1
#
_entry.id   AF-A0A3D1ZN48-F1
#
_cell.length_a   1.000
_cell.length_b   1.000
_cell.length_c   1.000
_cell.angle_alpha   90.00
_cell.angle_beta   90.00
_cell.angle_gamma   90.00
#
_symmetry.space_group_name_H-M   'P 1'
#
loop_
_entity.id
_entity.type
_entity.pdbx_description
1 polymer ?
#
loop_
_entity_poly.entity_id
_entity_poly.type
_entity_poly.pdbx_seq_one_letter_code
_entity_poly.pdbx_strand_id
1 'polypeptide(L)' 'MPKKTSSKVNPRAYSSVIVDGKDRAASRAMLRPVGFTDADFKKPVIGVASTWSMVTPCNM' A
#
# COMPACT_ATOMS: atom_id res chain seq x y z
N MET A 1 7.07 29.18 -22.78
CA MET A 1 6.96 27.81 -22.23
C MET A 1 5.85 27.79 -21.20
N PRO A 2 4.80 26.97 -21.35
CA PRO A 2 3.73 26.88 -20.35
C PRO A 2 4.29 26.27 -19.05
N LYS A 3 4.05 26.95 -17.91
CA LYS A 3 4.44 26.47 -16.58
C LYS A 3 3.64 25.21 -16.26
N LYS A 4 4.32 24.08 -16.06
CA LYS A 4 3.71 22.84 -15.56
C LYS A 4 3.16 23.11 -14.17
N THR A 5 1.84 23.06 -14.01
CA THR A 5 1.19 23.11 -12.70
C THR A 5 1.58 21.85 -11.93
N SER A 6 2.27 22.03 -10.80
CA SER A 6 2.64 20.93 -9.90
C SER A 6 1.36 20.31 -9.34
N SER A 7 1.00 19.11 -9.81
CA SER A 7 -0.11 18.34 -9.26
C SER A 7 0.27 17.82 -7.89
N LYS A 8 -0.61 18.01 -6.89
CA LYS A 8 -0.41 17.42 -5.56
C LYS A 8 -0.39 15.90 -5.66
N VAL A 9 0.71 15.29 -5.23
CA VAL A 9 0.86 13.83 -5.18
C VAL A 9 -0.05 13.26 -4.11
N ASN A 10 -0.94 12.33 -4.47
CA ASN A 10 -1.72 11.55 -3.52
C ASN A 10 -0.93 10.30 -3.10
N PRO A 11 -0.44 10.21 -1.85
CA PRO A 11 0.37 9.07 -1.41
C PRO A 11 -0.41 7.75 -1.34
N ARG A 12 -1.75 7.78 -1.33
CA ARG A 12 -2.60 6.59 -1.25
C ARG A 12 -3.24 6.19 -2.57
N ALA A 13 -2.80 6.77 -3.70
CA ALA A 13 -3.46 6.59 -5.00
C ALA A 13 -3.77 5.12 -5.37
N TYR A 14 -2.91 4.18 -4.94
CA TYR A 14 -3.10 2.75 -5.19
C TYR A 14 -3.78 2.03 -4.02
N SER A 15 -3.41 2.33 -2.77
CA SER A 15 -3.98 1.65 -1.60
C SER A 15 -5.44 2.01 -1.36
N SER A 16 -5.87 3.23 -1.66
CA SER A 16 -7.29 3.64 -1.52
C SER A 16 -8.23 2.79 -2.37
N VAL A 17 -7.79 2.33 -3.54
CA VAL A 17 -8.62 1.53 -4.45
C VAL A 17 -9.08 0.22 -3.83
N ILE A 18 -8.26 -0.36 -2.94
CA ILE A 18 -8.49 -1.67 -2.32
C ILE A 18 -9.09 -1.58 -0.92
N VAL A 19 -8.96 -0.44 -0.21
CA VAL A 19 -9.44 -0.33 1.18
C VAL A 19 -10.63 0.62 1.34
N ASP A 20 -10.81 1.60 0.46
CA ASP A 20 -11.88 2.59 0.57
C ASP A 20 -13.17 2.10 -0.14
N GLY A 21 -14.32 2.44 0.45
CA GLY A 21 -15.65 2.06 -0.08
C GLY A 21 -16.26 0.84 0.60
N LYS A 22 -17.60 0.78 0.61
CA LYS A 22 -18.35 -0.30 1.27
C LYS A 22 -18.06 -1.66 0.62
N ASP A 23 -17.93 -1.67 -0.70
CA ASP A 23 -17.67 -2.87 -1.51
C ASP A 23 -16.29 -3.49 -1.24
N ARG A 24 -15.38 -2.75 -0.59
CA ARG A 24 -14.05 -3.23 -0.17
C ARG A 24 -14.03 -3.87 1.23
N ALA A 25 -15.19 -4.24 1.77
CA ALA A 25 -15.28 -4.88 3.08
C ALA A 25 -14.46 -6.18 3.18
N ALA A 26 -14.51 -7.04 2.16
CA ALA A 26 -13.73 -8.28 2.14
C ALA A 26 -12.21 -8.03 2.15
N SER A 27 -11.74 -7.06 1.38
CA SER A 27 -10.32 -6.66 1.36
C SER A 27 -9.86 -6.15 2.72
N ARG A 28 -10.66 -5.31 3.39
CA ARG A 28 -10.35 -4.86 4.76
C ARG A 28 -10.36 -6.01 5.76
N ALA A 29 -11.29 -6.97 5.61
CA ALA A 29 -11.37 -8.13 6.49
C ALA A 29 -10.09 -8.98 6.45
N MET A 30 -9.47 -9.15 5.28
CA MET A 30 -8.20 -9.88 5.14
C MET A 30 -7.00 -9.17 5.80
N LEU A 31 -7.06 -7.85 5.93
CA LEU A 31 -5.96 -7.06 6.52
C LEU A 31 -6.04 -6.97 8.06
N ARG A 32 -7.22 -7.22 8.66
CA ARG A 32 -7.37 -7.16 10.14
C ARG A 32 -6.53 -8.22 10.87
N PRO A 33 -6.50 -9.51 10.46
CA PRO A 33 -5.71 -10.54 11.14
C PRO A 33 -4.20 -10.27 11.15
N VAL A 34 -3.70 -9.51 10.17
CA VAL A 34 -2.27 -9.12 10.09
C VAL A 34 -1.96 -7.81 10.85
N GLY A 35 -2.93 -7.29 11.62
CA GLY A 35 -2.72 -6.17 12.54
C GLY A 35 -3.23 -4.81 12.08
N PHE A 36 -3.95 -4.69 10.97
CA PHE A 36 -4.46 -3.38 10.53
C PHE A 36 -5.56 -2.84 11.44
N THR A 37 -5.45 -1.57 11.81
CA THR A 37 -6.49 -0.79 12.48
C THR A 37 -7.22 0.15 11.52
N ASP A 38 -8.32 0.78 11.96
CA ASP A 38 -9.01 1.80 11.16
C ASP A 38 -8.13 3.01 10.83
N ALA A 39 -7.16 3.31 11.70
CA ALA A 39 -6.20 4.38 11.47
C ALA A 39 -5.23 4.02 10.33
N ASP A 40 -4.93 2.74 10.11
CA ASP A 40 -3.96 2.29 9.12
C ASP A 40 -4.51 2.33 7.70
N PHE A 41 -5.82 2.16 7.50
CA PHE A 41 -6.44 2.35 6.17
C PHE A 41 -6.32 3.78 5.66
N LYS A 42 -6.07 4.75 6.56
CA LYS A 42 -5.82 6.15 6.20
C LYS A 42 -4.34 6.43 5.88
N LYS A 43 -3.46 5.44 5.96
CA LYS A 43 -2.03 5.56 5.64
C LYS A 43 -1.75 4.97 4.24
N PRO A 44 -0.69 5.39 3.54
CA PRO A 44 -0.22 4.69 2.35
C PRO A 44 0.27 3.29 2.71
N VAL A 45 -0.10 2.28 1.92
CA VAL A 45 0.37 0.90 2.10
C VAL A 45 1.63 0.71 1.27
N ILE A 46 2.73 0.34 1.92
CA ILE A 46 4.05 0.16 1.30
C ILE A 46 4.39 -1.32 1.30
N GLY A 47 4.52 -1.91 0.11
CA GLY A 47 5.03 -3.27 -0.05
C GLY A 47 6.55 -3.29 0.07
N VAL A 48 7.08 -4.13 0.95
CA VAL A 48 8.53 -4.35 1.08
C VAL A 48 8.87 -5.68 0.40
N ALA A 49 9.49 -5.61 -0.78
CA ALA A 49 9.97 -6.79 -1.49
C ALA A 49 11.37 -7.15 -0.99
N SER A 50 11.46 -8.08 -0.03
CA SER A 50 12.73 -8.66 0.36
C SER A 50 13.13 -9.75 -0.63
N THR A 51 14.37 -9.71 -1.12
CA THR A 51 14.93 -10.74 -2.00
C THR A 51 15.70 -11.81 -1.24
N TRP A 52 15.64 -11.81 0.09
CA TRP A 52 16.36 -12.75 0.94
C TRP A 52 16.01 -14.22 0.62
N SER A 53 17.03 -15.07 0.52
CA SER A 53 16.89 -16.50 0.22
C SER A 53 18.17 -17.27 0.55
N MET A 54 18.04 -18.54 0.93
CA MET A 54 19.17 -19.46 1.13
C MET A 54 19.60 -20.19 -0.16
N VAL A 55 18.99 -19.87 -1.32
CA VAL A 55 19.26 -20.57 -2.59
C VAL A 55 20.61 -20.16 -3.19
N THR A 56 20.98 -18.88 -3.07
CA THR A 56 22.25 -18.36 -3.59
C THR A 56 22.88 -17.39 -2.59
N PRO A 57 24.22 -17.30 -2.55
CA PRO A 57 24.89 -16.51 -1.53
C PRO A 57 24.67 -14.99 -1.65
N CYS A 58 24.29 -14.50 -2.84
CA CYS A 58 24.09 -13.07 -3.08
C CYS A 58 22.97 -12.45 -2.24
N ASN A 59 22.01 -13.27 -1.81
CA ASN A 59 20.80 -12.85 -1.15
C ASN A 59 20.57 -13.58 0.20
N MET A 60 21.61 -14.13 0.83
CA MET A 60 21.51 -14.72 2.18
C MET A 60 21.51 -13.66 3.28
#